data_AF-A0A1C5IRF2-F1
#
_entry.id   AF-A0A1C5IRF2-F1
#
_cell.length_a   1.000
_cell.length_b   1.000
_cell.length_c   1.000
_cell.angle_alpha   90.00
_cell.angle_beta   90.00
_cell.angle_gamma   90.00
#
_symmetry.space_group_name_H-M   'P 1'
#
loop_
_entity.id
_entity.type
_entity.pdbx_description
1 polymer ?
#
loop_
_entity_poly.entity_id
_entity_poly.type
_entity_poly.pdbx_seq_one_letter_code
_entity_poly.pdbx_strand_id
1 'polypeptide(L)'
;MDQLKRGDGVLRVEEPDEQTRARYRRAIHAAKQQNLVPGGYELRHTGRDRGDIVVRLYNKANGARSGWDAFRIASRHQTTIDEEIIAALQKNPSALTVSTELLPRALELVRLLAAAARSRGHRLVVNTKGARPTLSLRLEKAKRAVRISEEYDKVPHVLTDDERRRPRRQPWISLLEFDRVPSGRLVLEVNRADYGKSDTWTDDKRTMLETRVHKIIREVETGYLADQREHEESERARREQEERWERRKAEERAQWEQVKASANVQATDKLRTDGFRAAFDNWVAADSIRSFCTALEASASSNDVAGQNLEQWVAWARGKADGLDPTVNPAVLAEVDFDIKPRPRDLEPFMGEWSATRPEKAYHSEATRNQYAEILAYEKTWHHGIRGNPQAWRWRS
;
A
#
# COMPACT_ATOMS: atom_id res chain seq x y z
N MET A 1 11.90 -37.23 -7.38
CA MET A 1 12.42 -35.88 -7.03
C MET A 1 12.17 -34.87 -8.13
N ASP A 2 12.33 -35.22 -9.40
CA ASP A 2 12.10 -34.29 -10.52
C ASP A 2 10.68 -33.75 -10.62
N GLN A 3 9.68 -34.57 -10.26
CA GLN A 3 8.29 -34.13 -10.16
C GLN A 3 8.09 -33.04 -9.09
N LEU A 4 8.80 -33.11 -7.95
CA LEU A 4 8.75 -32.09 -6.91
C LEU A 4 9.52 -30.83 -7.32
N LYS A 5 10.62 -30.96 -8.06
CA LYS A 5 11.37 -29.81 -8.60
C LYS A 5 10.57 -29.04 -9.66
N ARG A 6 9.79 -29.75 -10.49
CA ARG A 6 8.90 -29.14 -11.49
C ARG A 6 7.64 -28.50 -10.89
N GLY A 7 7.15 -29.02 -9.77
CA GLY A 7 5.93 -28.56 -9.09
C GLY A 7 6.16 -27.56 -7.95
N ASP A 8 7.19 -26.72 -8.03
CA ASP A 8 7.55 -25.74 -6.98
C ASP A 8 7.64 -26.35 -5.55
N GLY A 9 8.19 -27.56 -5.48
CA GLY A 9 8.35 -28.31 -4.24
C GLY A 9 7.09 -29.01 -3.73
N VAL A 10 5.97 -29.04 -4.46
CA VAL A 10 4.74 -29.73 -4.07
C VAL A 10 4.31 -30.75 -5.13
N LEU A 11 3.96 -31.95 -4.69
CA LEU A 11 3.38 -33.01 -5.52
C LEU A 11 2.07 -33.47 -4.88
N ARG A 12 0.98 -33.40 -5.63
CA ARG A 12 -0.32 -33.94 -5.22
C ARG A 12 -0.68 -35.11 -6.12
N VAL A 13 -1.08 -36.22 -5.52
CA VAL A 13 -1.63 -37.39 -6.19
C VAL A 13 -3.06 -37.53 -5.71
N GLU A 14 -3.99 -37.40 -6.66
CA GLU A 14 -5.42 -37.32 -6.41
C GLU A 14 -6.04 -38.71 -6.45
N GLU A 15 -6.94 -39.01 -5.50
CA GLU A 15 -7.64 -40.32 -5.37
C GLU A 15 -6.76 -41.56 -5.69
N PRO A 16 -5.58 -41.71 -5.06
CA PRO A 16 -4.73 -42.84 -5.39
C PRO A 16 -5.37 -44.13 -4.90
N ASP A 17 -5.46 -45.12 -5.80
CA ASP A 17 -5.77 -46.49 -5.44
C ASP A 17 -4.74 -47.06 -4.44
N GLU A 18 -5.06 -48.17 -3.79
CA GLU A 18 -4.20 -48.74 -2.75
C GLU A 18 -2.80 -49.09 -3.29
N GLN A 19 -2.71 -49.50 -4.56
CA GLN A 19 -1.45 -49.85 -5.21
C GLN A 19 -0.56 -48.62 -5.45
N THR A 20 -1.13 -47.53 -5.94
CA THR A 20 -0.47 -46.23 -6.17
C THR A 20 -0.06 -45.63 -4.82
N ARG A 21 -0.93 -45.73 -3.82
CA ARG A 21 -0.61 -45.30 -2.44
C ARG A 21 0.58 -46.06 -1.87
N ALA A 22 0.58 -47.39 -2.00
CA ALA A 22 1.71 -48.22 -1.60
C ALA A 22 3.00 -47.88 -2.38
N ARG A 23 2.90 -47.56 -3.66
CA ARG A 23 4.04 -47.13 -4.50
C ARG A 23 4.62 -45.79 -4.02
N TYR A 24 3.78 -44.79 -3.79
CA TYR A 24 4.22 -43.49 -3.27
C TYR A 24 4.80 -43.60 -1.85
N ARG A 25 4.22 -44.43 -0.99
CA ARG A 25 4.78 -44.73 0.34
C ARG A 25 6.19 -45.30 0.24
N ARG A 26 6.41 -46.29 -0.63
CA ARG A 26 7.73 -46.87 -0.90
C ARG A 26 8.70 -45.84 -1.47
N ALA A 27 8.28 -45.02 -2.43
CA ALA A 27 9.11 -43.99 -3.03
C ALA A 27 9.53 -42.90 -2.04
N ILE A 28 8.61 -42.44 -1.17
CA ILE A 28 8.91 -41.46 -0.10
C ILE A 28 9.88 -42.05 0.92
N HIS A 29 9.68 -43.32 1.31
CA HIS A 29 10.59 -44.00 2.22
C HIS A 29 11.98 -44.18 1.61
N ALA A 30 12.07 -44.65 0.36
CA ALA A 30 13.34 -44.79 -0.36
C ALA A 30 14.07 -43.44 -0.51
N ALA A 31 13.35 -42.36 -0.84
CA ALA A 31 13.94 -41.03 -0.97
C ALA A 31 14.54 -40.50 0.35
N LYS A 32 13.94 -40.86 1.49
CA LYS A 32 14.48 -40.53 2.82
C LYS A 32 15.68 -41.39 3.20
N GLN A 33 15.62 -42.70 2.94
CA GLN A 33 16.69 -43.65 3.26
C GLN A 33 17.95 -43.43 2.40
N GLN A 34 17.76 -43.08 1.12
CA GLN A 34 18.85 -42.91 0.16
C GLN A 34 19.40 -41.47 0.09
N ASN A 35 19.04 -40.60 1.05
CA ASN A 35 19.47 -39.18 1.09
C ASN A 35 19.27 -38.40 -0.23
N LEU A 36 18.20 -38.72 -0.98
CA LEU A 36 17.88 -38.04 -2.25
C LEU A 36 17.25 -36.64 -2.05
N VAL A 37 17.08 -36.20 -0.81
CA VAL A 37 16.52 -34.89 -0.46
C VAL A 37 17.65 -33.85 -0.43
N PRO A 38 17.54 -32.73 -1.16
CA PRO A 38 18.56 -31.68 -1.17
C PRO A 38 18.90 -31.17 0.23
N GLY A 39 20.19 -30.88 0.47
CA GLY A 39 20.68 -30.32 1.73
C GLY A 39 19.91 -29.04 2.10
N GLY A 40 19.51 -28.93 3.37
CA GLY A 40 18.67 -27.83 3.86
C GLY A 40 17.16 -28.04 3.70
N TYR A 41 16.71 -29.10 3.02
CA TYR A 41 15.29 -29.40 2.85
C TYR A 41 14.84 -30.66 3.61
N GLU A 42 13.56 -30.75 3.93
CA GLU A 42 12.89 -31.89 4.54
C GLU A 42 11.71 -32.34 3.68
N LEU A 43 11.59 -33.66 3.44
CA LEU A 43 10.46 -34.22 2.72
C LEU A 43 9.31 -34.56 3.69
N ARG A 44 8.18 -33.87 3.56
CA ARG A 44 6.95 -34.11 4.34
C ARG A 44 5.81 -34.58 3.44
N HIS A 45 4.90 -35.38 3.97
CA HIS A 45 3.72 -35.83 3.22
C HIS A 45 2.46 -35.97 4.09
N THR A 46 1.29 -35.90 3.46
CA THR A 46 -0.03 -36.25 4.02
C THR A 46 -0.77 -37.21 3.09
N GLY A 47 -1.89 -37.77 3.54
CA GLY A 47 -2.65 -38.77 2.78
C GLY A 47 -2.02 -40.17 2.85
N ARG A 48 -1.47 -40.55 4.00
CA ARG A 48 -0.83 -41.88 4.15
C ARG A 48 -1.81 -43.02 3.95
N ASP A 49 -3.00 -42.88 4.53
CA ASP A 49 -3.99 -43.96 4.63
C ASP A 49 -5.32 -43.62 3.91
N ARG A 50 -5.65 -42.34 3.74
CA ARG A 50 -6.92 -41.86 3.15
C ARG A 50 -6.74 -40.53 2.42
N GLY A 51 -7.63 -40.21 1.48
CA GLY A 51 -7.63 -38.97 0.71
C GLY A 51 -6.41 -38.79 -0.20
N ASP A 52 -6.22 -37.58 -0.70
CA ASP A 52 -5.13 -37.23 -1.62
C ASP A 52 -3.76 -37.32 -0.95
N ILE A 53 -2.78 -37.87 -1.66
CA ILE A 53 -1.38 -37.85 -1.22
C ILE A 53 -0.81 -36.49 -1.59
N VAL A 54 -0.39 -35.69 -0.60
CA VAL A 54 0.35 -34.46 -0.85
C VAL A 54 1.75 -34.62 -0.28
N VAL A 55 2.76 -34.57 -1.14
CA VAL A 55 4.18 -34.59 -0.81
C VAL A 55 4.74 -33.19 -1.01
N ARG A 56 5.50 -32.68 -0.04
CA ARG A 56 6.13 -31.36 -0.12
C ARG A 56 7.57 -31.39 0.34
N LEU A 57 8.38 -30.59 -0.35
CA LEU A 57 9.78 -30.34 -0.07
C LEU A 57 9.85 -29.01 0.71
N TYR A 58 10.28 -29.08 1.96
CA TYR A 58 10.19 -27.99 2.93
C TYR A 58 11.59 -27.46 3.27
N ASN A 59 11.83 -26.16 3.14
CA ASN A 59 13.13 -25.55 3.48
C ASN A 59 13.26 -25.35 4.99
N LYS A 60 14.28 -25.94 5.61
CA LYS A 60 14.57 -25.84 7.05
C LYS A 60 14.93 -24.42 7.50
N ALA A 61 15.48 -23.58 6.61
CA ALA A 61 15.89 -22.21 6.94
C ALA A 61 14.70 -21.25 7.12
N ASN A 62 13.53 -21.56 6.54
CA ASN A 62 12.40 -20.61 6.48
C ASN A 62 11.54 -20.55 7.75
N GLY A 63 11.90 -21.23 8.86
CA GLY A 63 11.29 -21.06 10.19
C GLY A 63 9.77 -21.33 10.33
N ALA A 64 9.04 -21.56 9.23
CA ALA A 64 7.60 -21.63 9.18
C ALA A 64 7.08 -23.01 9.59
N ARG A 65 7.35 -23.42 10.84
CA ARG A 65 6.76 -24.63 11.44
C ARG A 65 5.22 -24.61 11.36
N SER A 66 4.61 -23.42 11.29
CA SER A 66 3.16 -23.19 11.30
C SER A 66 2.42 -23.57 10.00
N GLY A 67 3.00 -23.28 8.81
CA GLY A 67 2.27 -23.44 7.55
C GLY A 67 1.99 -24.91 7.16
N TRP A 68 2.97 -25.80 7.38
CA TRP A 68 2.81 -27.22 7.06
C TRP A 68 1.84 -27.92 8.01
N ASP A 69 1.89 -27.66 9.32
CA ASP A 69 0.97 -28.28 10.25
C ASP A 69 -0.47 -27.78 10.05
N ALA A 70 -0.66 -26.48 9.77
CA ALA A 70 -1.96 -25.94 9.39
C ALA A 70 -2.51 -26.61 8.12
N PHE A 71 -1.68 -26.73 7.07
CA PHE A 71 -2.01 -27.40 5.81
C PHE A 71 -2.30 -28.89 6.01
N ARG A 72 -1.42 -29.64 6.69
CA ARG A 72 -1.56 -31.06 6.99
C ARG A 72 -2.85 -31.34 7.74
N ILE A 73 -3.16 -30.54 8.76
CA ILE A 73 -4.43 -30.67 9.49
C ILE A 73 -5.60 -30.34 8.56
N ALA A 74 -5.52 -29.29 7.72
CA ALA A 74 -6.58 -28.95 6.77
C ALA A 74 -6.82 -30.05 5.72
N SER A 75 -5.76 -30.63 5.15
CA SER A 75 -5.86 -31.69 4.14
C SER A 75 -6.35 -33.02 4.71
N ARG A 76 -6.08 -33.33 5.99
CA ARG A 76 -6.60 -34.55 6.65
C ARG A 76 -8.12 -34.55 6.83
N HIS A 77 -8.73 -33.37 6.84
CA HIS A 77 -10.18 -33.19 7.02
C HIS A 77 -10.87 -32.84 5.69
N GLN A 78 -10.14 -32.94 4.57
CA GLN A 78 -10.71 -32.77 3.24
C GLN A 78 -10.86 -34.11 2.57
N THR A 79 -12.05 -34.35 2.05
CA THR A 79 -12.38 -35.54 1.30
C THR A 79 -12.94 -35.13 -0.06
N THR A 80 -12.43 -35.80 -1.09
CA THR A 80 -12.84 -35.70 -2.51
C THR A 80 -13.66 -36.90 -2.97
N ILE A 81 -13.71 -37.97 -2.15
CA ILE A 81 -14.41 -39.22 -2.43
C ILE A 81 -15.91 -39.01 -2.17
N ASP A 82 -16.76 -39.23 -3.18
CA ASP A 82 -18.20 -38.94 -3.11
C ASP A 82 -18.88 -39.64 -1.93
N GLU A 83 -18.63 -40.93 -1.72
CA GLU A 83 -19.28 -41.69 -0.64
C GLU A 83 -18.90 -41.15 0.74
N GLU A 84 -17.63 -40.80 0.94
CA GLU A 84 -17.17 -40.20 2.19
C GLU A 84 -17.69 -38.76 2.35
N ILE A 85 -17.89 -38.00 1.26
CA ILE A 85 -18.55 -36.68 1.27
C ILE A 85 -19.98 -36.82 1.77
N ILE A 86 -20.75 -37.75 1.20
CA ILE A 86 -22.13 -38.00 1.60
C ILE A 86 -22.19 -38.49 3.05
N ALA A 87 -21.34 -39.43 3.45
CA ALA A 87 -21.27 -39.92 4.83
C ALA A 87 -20.91 -38.81 5.83
N ALA A 88 -20.00 -37.90 5.46
CA ALA A 88 -19.64 -36.75 6.30
C ALA A 88 -20.80 -35.77 6.48
N LEU A 89 -21.57 -35.51 5.41
CA LEU A 89 -22.75 -34.64 5.45
C LEU A 89 -23.94 -35.28 6.17
N GLN A 90 -24.12 -36.60 6.07
CA GLN A 90 -25.10 -37.34 6.85
C GLN A 90 -24.79 -37.27 8.36
N LYS A 91 -23.50 -37.42 8.73
CA LYS A 91 -23.06 -37.34 10.13
C LYS A 91 -23.18 -35.94 10.70
N ASN A 92 -22.94 -34.91 9.90
CA ASN A 92 -23.06 -33.51 10.31
C ASN A 92 -23.72 -32.68 9.20
N PRO A 93 -25.06 -32.56 9.19
CA PRO A 93 -25.79 -31.88 8.13
C PRO A 93 -25.69 -30.36 8.21
N SER A 94 -24.94 -29.78 9.16
CA SER A 94 -24.84 -28.32 9.34
C SER A 94 -24.20 -27.55 8.18
N ALA A 95 -23.66 -28.24 7.18
CA ALA A 95 -23.24 -27.66 5.90
C ALA A 95 -24.42 -27.41 4.94
N LEU A 96 -25.53 -28.11 5.14
CA LEU A 96 -26.78 -28.01 4.38
C LEU A 96 -27.77 -27.23 5.26
N THR A 97 -28.14 -26.02 4.85
CA THR A 97 -29.10 -25.20 5.60
C THR A 97 -30.52 -25.55 5.14
N VAL A 98 -30.93 -26.80 5.38
CA VAL A 98 -32.21 -27.37 4.91
C VAL A 98 -32.98 -27.98 6.08
N SER A 99 -34.30 -28.07 5.96
CA SER A 99 -35.14 -28.82 6.89
C SER A 99 -34.81 -30.31 6.90
N THR A 100 -35.22 -31.00 7.96
CA THR A 100 -35.03 -32.46 8.10
C THR A 100 -35.71 -33.25 7.00
N GLU A 101 -36.82 -32.74 6.46
CA GLU A 101 -37.59 -33.39 5.39
C GLU A 101 -36.86 -33.32 4.04
N LEU A 102 -36.18 -32.21 3.74
CA LEU A 102 -35.41 -32.03 2.51
C LEU A 102 -33.99 -32.61 2.58
N LEU A 103 -33.53 -33.07 3.74
CA LEU A 103 -32.17 -33.56 3.90
C LEU A 103 -31.81 -34.71 2.93
N PRO A 104 -32.64 -35.74 2.71
CA PRO A 104 -32.33 -36.81 1.74
C PRO A 104 -32.18 -36.28 0.32
N ARG A 105 -33.02 -35.31 -0.05
CA ARG A 105 -33.01 -34.66 -1.36
C ARG A 105 -31.77 -33.80 -1.57
N ALA A 106 -31.37 -33.04 -0.56
CA ALA A 106 -30.14 -32.25 -0.59
C ALA A 106 -28.89 -33.13 -0.72
N LEU A 107 -28.85 -34.31 -0.07
CA LEU A 107 -27.76 -35.27 -0.21
C LEU A 107 -27.71 -35.87 -1.62
N GLU A 108 -28.85 -36.16 -2.24
CA GLU A 108 -28.89 -36.63 -3.62
C GLU A 108 -28.41 -35.55 -4.60
N LEU A 109 -28.80 -34.29 -4.38
CA LEU A 109 -28.26 -33.17 -5.15
C LEU A 109 -26.72 -33.08 -5.05
N VAL A 110 -26.15 -33.27 -3.85
CA VAL A 110 -24.68 -33.30 -3.66
C VAL A 110 -24.06 -34.46 -4.44
N ARG A 111 -24.68 -35.64 -4.42
CA ARG A 111 -24.19 -36.82 -5.15
C ARG A 111 -24.18 -36.58 -6.66
N LEU A 112 -25.28 -36.06 -7.20
CA LEU A 112 -25.41 -35.71 -8.62
C LEU A 112 -24.44 -34.60 -9.02
N LEU A 113 -24.25 -33.59 -8.18
CA LEU A 113 -23.29 -32.51 -8.40
C LEU A 113 -21.85 -33.03 -8.41
N ALA A 114 -21.50 -33.94 -7.50
CA ALA A 114 -20.17 -34.54 -7.46
C ALA A 114 -19.89 -35.39 -8.71
N ALA A 115 -20.86 -36.19 -9.16
CA ALA A 115 -20.77 -36.96 -10.39
C ALA A 115 -20.66 -36.07 -11.65
N ALA A 116 -21.48 -35.01 -11.73
CA ALA A 116 -21.44 -34.05 -12.84
C ALA A 116 -20.16 -33.21 -12.87
N ALA A 117 -19.60 -32.87 -11.71
CA ALA A 117 -18.30 -32.22 -11.60
C ALA A 117 -17.19 -33.17 -12.09
N ARG A 118 -17.19 -34.43 -11.63
CA ARG A 118 -16.19 -35.44 -12.01
C ARG A 118 -16.17 -35.70 -13.50
N SER A 119 -17.34 -35.80 -14.15
CA SER A 119 -17.42 -36.05 -15.60
C SER A 119 -16.80 -34.94 -16.45
N ARG A 120 -16.57 -33.75 -15.86
CA ARG A 120 -15.93 -32.60 -16.50
C ARG A 120 -14.52 -32.31 -15.97
N GLY A 121 -13.96 -33.21 -15.16
CA GLY A 121 -12.61 -33.07 -14.60
C GLY A 121 -12.53 -32.22 -13.32
N HIS A 122 -13.66 -31.79 -12.76
CA HIS A 122 -13.73 -31.04 -11.51
C HIS A 122 -14.02 -31.96 -10.33
N ARG A 123 -13.82 -31.47 -9.11
CA ARG A 123 -14.07 -32.27 -7.90
C ARG A 123 -14.84 -31.50 -6.85
N LEU A 124 -15.81 -32.14 -6.24
CA LEU A 124 -16.44 -31.62 -5.03
C LEU A 124 -15.59 -32.00 -3.82
N VAL A 125 -15.46 -31.10 -2.87
CA VAL A 125 -14.64 -31.27 -1.66
C VAL A 125 -15.45 -30.87 -0.45
N VAL A 126 -15.51 -31.74 0.56
CA VAL A 126 -15.99 -31.36 1.90
C VAL A 126 -14.82 -31.18 2.82
N ASN A 127 -14.78 -30.04 3.51
CA ASN A 127 -13.87 -29.80 4.62
C ASN A 127 -14.61 -29.97 5.94
N THR A 128 -14.19 -30.92 6.76
CA THR A 128 -14.74 -31.19 8.10
C THR A 128 -13.95 -30.52 9.23
N LYS A 129 -12.92 -29.73 8.90
CA LYS A 129 -12.12 -28.97 9.89
C LYS A 129 -12.88 -27.72 10.34
N GLY A 130 -13.82 -27.89 11.26
CA GLY A 130 -14.59 -26.82 11.87
C GLY A 130 -15.87 -27.34 12.53
N ALA A 131 -16.57 -26.48 13.28
CA ALA A 131 -17.87 -26.83 13.85
C ALA A 131 -18.93 -27.17 12.79
N ARG A 132 -18.78 -26.60 11.58
CA ARG A 132 -19.64 -26.85 10.42
C ARG A 132 -18.80 -27.32 9.24
N PRO A 133 -19.19 -28.40 8.54
CA PRO A 133 -18.52 -28.79 7.31
C PRO A 133 -18.70 -27.70 6.25
N THR A 134 -17.73 -27.54 5.35
CA THR A 134 -17.82 -26.60 4.22
C THR A 134 -17.67 -27.35 2.92
N LEU A 135 -18.67 -27.23 2.04
CA LEU A 135 -18.66 -27.79 0.70
C LEU A 135 -17.96 -26.82 -0.27
N SER A 136 -17.17 -27.34 -1.19
CA SER A 136 -16.48 -26.52 -2.18
C SER A 136 -16.24 -27.27 -3.47
N LEU A 137 -16.43 -26.60 -4.60
CA LEU A 137 -16.07 -27.09 -5.91
C LEU A 137 -14.62 -26.69 -6.22
N ARG A 138 -13.79 -27.68 -6.48
CA ARG A 138 -12.42 -27.51 -6.92
C ARG A 138 -12.37 -27.56 -8.44
N LEU A 139 -11.96 -26.44 -9.01
CA LEU A 139 -11.59 -26.24 -10.40
C LEU A 139 -10.05 -26.29 -10.51
N GLU A 140 -9.51 -26.17 -11.72
CA GLU A 140 -8.05 -26.32 -11.98
C GLU A 140 -7.18 -25.43 -11.08
N LYS A 141 -7.41 -24.11 -11.09
CA LYS A 141 -6.64 -23.14 -10.27
C LYS A 141 -7.48 -22.44 -9.20
N ALA A 142 -8.71 -22.88 -9.00
CA ALA A 142 -9.65 -22.21 -8.10
C ALA A 142 -10.42 -23.19 -7.21
N LYS A 143 -10.79 -22.70 -6.03
CA LYS A 143 -11.71 -23.36 -5.13
C LYS A 143 -12.89 -22.41 -4.90
N ARG A 144 -14.10 -22.85 -5.24
CA ARG A 144 -15.34 -22.09 -5.01
C ARG A 144 -16.12 -22.73 -3.88
N ALA A 145 -16.57 -21.94 -2.91
CA ALA A 145 -17.47 -22.43 -1.88
C ALA A 145 -18.83 -22.75 -2.50
N VAL A 146 -19.44 -23.85 -2.08
CA VAL A 146 -20.77 -24.27 -2.51
C VAL A 146 -21.64 -24.28 -1.26
N ARG A 147 -22.80 -23.63 -1.32
CA ARG A 147 -23.81 -23.64 -0.27
C ARG A 147 -25.10 -24.21 -0.83
N ILE A 148 -25.73 -25.09 -0.06
CA ILE A 148 -27.07 -25.59 -0.32
C ILE A 148 -27.95 -25.18 0.85
N SER A 149 -29.03 -24.47 0.55
CA SER A 149 -29.99 -23.96 1.53
C SER A 149 -31.41 -24.18 1.05
N GLU A 150 -32.37 -24.18 1.98
CA GLU A 150 -33.78 -24.17 1.67
C GLU A 150 -34.32 -22.74 1.69
N GLU A 151 -35.18 -22.41 0.72
CA GLU A 151 -35.94 -21.15 0.73
C GLU A 151 -37.04 -21.22 1.80
N TYR A 152 -37.26 -20.13 2.52
CA TYR A 152 -38.29 -20.05 3.55
C TYR A 152 -39.43 -19.14 3.08
N ASP A 153 -40.65 -19.64 3.16
CA ASP A 153 -41.85 -18.86 2.95
C ASP A 153 -42.13 -18.02 4.19
N LYS A 154 -42.53 -16.76 3.97
CA LYS A 154 -42.99 -15.87 5.03
C LYS A 154 -44.48 -16.06 5.21
N VAL A 155 -44.87 -16.68 6.31
CA VAL A 155 -46.28 -16.85 6.69
C VAL A 155 -46.58 -15.84 7.80
N PRO A 156 -47.73 -15.14 7.79
CA PRO A 156 -48.10 -14.23 8.88
C PRO A 156 -48.01 -14.94 10.24
N HIS A 157 -47.26 -14.34 11.18
CA HIS A 157 -47.02 -14.91 12.49
C HIS A 157 -48.30 -14.87 13.33
N VAL A 158 -48.71 -16.02 13.86
CA VAL A 158 -49.86 -16.10 14.76
C VAL A 158 -49.41 -15.80 16.18
N LEU A 159 -49.57 -14.53 16.58
CA LEU A 159 -49.18 -14.05 17.91
C LEU A 159 -49.82 -14.87 19.03
N THR A 160 -48.99 -15.50 19.85
CA THR A 160 -49.43 -16.17 21.08
C THR A 160 -49.92 -15.16 22.11
N ASP A 161 -50.78 -15.59 23.05
CA ASP A 161 -51.33 -14.70 24.08
C ASP A 161 -50.25 -14.03 24.95
N ASP A 162 -49.13 -14.72 25.17
CA ASP A 162 -48.00 -14.16 25.90
C ASP A 162 -47.21 -13.14 25.07
N GLU A 163 -47.04 -13.35 23.77
CA GLU A 163 -46.43 -12.37 22.87
C GLU A 163 -47.29 -11.12 22.69
N ARG A 164 -48.63 -11.26 22.70
CA ARG A 164 -49.55 -10.11 22.73
C ARG A 164 -49.40 -9.26 23.99
N ARG A 165 -49.00 -9.88 25.11
CA ARG A 165 -48.78 -9.18 26.40
C ARG A 165 -47.37 -8.60 26.54
N ARG A 166 -46.38 -9.05 25.75
CA ARG A 166 -45.00 -8.57 25.82
C ARG A 166 -44.82 -7.08 25.51
N PRO A 167 -45.45 -6.50 24.46
CA PRO A 167 -45.37 -5.05 24.20
C PRO A 167 -45.91 -4.19 25.34
N ARG A 168 -46.90 -4.70 26.09
CA ARG A 168 -47.44 -4.00 27.27
C ARG A 168 -46.44 -3.94 28.43
N ARG A 169 -45.51 -4.90 28.51
CA ARG A 169 -44.46 -4.95 29.54
C ARG A 169 -43.15 -4.32 29.07
N GLN A 170 -42.88 -4.34 27.76
CA GLN A 170 -41.64 -3.83 27.15
C GLN A 170 -41.96 -3.17 25.79
N PRO A 171 -42.26 -1.86 25.77
CA PRO A 171 -42.72 -1.14 24.57
C PRO A 171 -41.72 -1.07 23.41
N TRP A 172 -40.42 -1.28 23.68
CA TRP A 172 -39.35 -1.27 22.68
C TRP A 172 -39.17 -2.61 21.94
N ILE A 173 -39.90 -3.67 22.32
CA ILE A 173 -39.86 -4.96 21.63
C ILE A 173 -40.82 -4.93 20.43
N SER A 174 -40.25 -5.03 19.24
CA SER A 174 -41.00 -5.30 18.01
C SER A 174 -41.31 -6.80 17.92
N LEU A 175 -42.59 -7.14 17.75
CA LEU A 175 -43.03 -8.51 17.52
C LEU A 175 -42.73 -8.90 16.09
N LEU A 176 -42.32 -10.16 15.86
CA LEU A 176 -42.14 -10.65 14.51
C LEU A 176 -43.50 -10.71 13.80
N GLU A 177 -43.59 -10.09 12.63
CA GLU A 177 -44.81 -10.05 11.82
C GLU A 177 -44.99 -11.34 10.99
N PHE A 178 -43.90 -12.06 10.73
CA PHE A 178 -43.90 -13.26 9.88
C PHE A 178 -43.08 -14.38 10.51
N ASP A 179 -43.65 -15.58 10.47
CA ASP A 179 -42.94 -16.84 10.68
C ASP A 179 -42.26 -17.28 9.39
N ARG A 180 -41.08 -17.87 9.52
CA ARG A 180 -40.33 -18.47 8.41
C ARG A 180 -40.62 -19.97 8.40
N VAL A 181 -41.38 -20.41 7.42
CA VAL A 181 -41.71 -21.84 7.22
C VAL A 181 -40.84 -22.38 6.07
N PRO A 182 -40.18 -23.54 6.24
CA PRO A 182 -39.43 -24.16 5.14
C PRO A 182 -40.36 -24.41 3.94
N SER A 183 -39.99 -23.89 2.76
CA SER A 183 -40.87 -23.91 1.57
C SER A 183 -40.78 -25.20 0.75
N GLY A 184 -39.86 -26.11 1.07
CA GLY A 184 -39.58 -27.30 0.25
C GLY A 184 -38.68 -27.05 -0.97
N ARG A 185 -38.24 -25.81 -1.21
CA ARG A 185 -37.44 -25.41 -2.39
C ARG A 185 -35.95 -25.29 -2.06
N LEU A 186 -35.12 -26.03 -2.79
CA LEU A 186 -33.66 -25.97 -2.65
C LEU A 186 -33.06 -24.80 -3.43
N VAL A 187 -32.04 -24.18 -2.84
CA VAL A 187 -31.21 -23.13 -3.41
C VAL A 187 -29.75 -23.59 -3.35
N LEU A 188 -29.09 -23.58 -4.49
CA LEU A 188 -27.66 -23.81 -4.65
C LEU A 188 -26.96 -22.48 -4.93
N GLU A 189 -25.93 -22.16 -4.17
CA GLU A 189 -25.12 -20.95 -4.31
C GLU A 189 -23.64 -21.36 -4.49
N VAL A 190 -22.97 -20.83 -5.50
CA VAL A 190 -21.54 -21.03 -5.75
C VAL A 190 -20.84 -19.67 -5.80
N ASN A 191 -19.89 -19.45 -4.90
CA ASN A 191 -19.18 -18.18 -4.83
C ASN A 191 -18.31 -17.95 -6.08
N ARG A 192 -18.20 -16.69 -6.52
CA ARG A 192 -17.26 -16.24 -7.57
C ARG A 192 -15.90 -15.85 -6.98
N ALA A 193 -14.96 -15.46 -7.84
CA ALA A 193 -13.66 -14.94 -7.39
C ALA A 193 -13.82 -13.68 -6.51
N ASP A 194 -14.72 -12.79 -6.90
CA ASP A 194 -14.92 -11.53 -6.21
C ASP A 194 -15.75 -11.69 -4.94
N TYR A 195 -15.33 -10.94 -3.93
CA TYR A 195 -16.03 -10.93 -2.65
C TYR A 195 -17.47 -10.43 -2.82
N GLY A 196 -18.43 -11.26 -2.41
CA GLY A 196 -19.86 -10.94 -2.45
C GLY A 196 -20.56 -11.25 -3.78
N LYS A 197 -19.85 -11.73 -4.81
CA LYS A 197 -20.48 -12.26 -6.03
C LYS A 197 -20.66 -13.78 -5.89
N SER A 198 -21.85 -14.27 -6.22
CA SER A 198 -22.18 -15.69 -6.27
C SER A 198 -23.13 -15.98 -7.42
N ASP A 199 -22.98 -17.16 -8.03
CA ASP A 199 -23.97 -17.70 -8.94
C ASP A 199 -24.98 -18.50 -8.11
N THR A 200 -26.28 -18.22 -8.30
CA THR A 200 -27.35 -18.82 -7.49
C THR A 200 -28.39 -19.49 -8.39
N TRP A 201 -28.78 -20.71 -8.02
CA TRP A 201 -29.81 -21.51 -8.68
C TRP A 201 -30.85 -21.96 -7.66
N THR A 202 -32.12 -21.78 -7.97
CA THR A 202 -33.24 -22.20 -7.12
C THR A 202 -34.10 -23.22 -7.84
N ASP A 203 -34.74 -24.12 -7.08
CA ASP A 203 -35.80 -24.98 -7.58
C ASP A 203 -36.92 -24.15 -8.23
N ASP A 204 -37.37 -24.59 -9.40
CA ASP A 204 -38.52 -24.01 -10.08
C ASP A 204 -39.72 -24.97 -9.99
N LYS A 205 -40.93 -24.44 -10.13
CA LYS A 205 -42.21 -25.19 -10.10
C LYS A 205 -42.23 -26.35 -11.10
N ARG A 206 -41.43 -26.27 -12.18
CA ARG A 206 -41.37 -27.25 -13.28
C ARG A 206 -40.07 -28.04 -13.36
N THR A 207 -38.99 -27.55 -12.76
CA THR A 207 -37.67 -28.18 -12.88
C THR A 207 -36.92 -28.12 -11.57
N MET A 208 -36.49 -29.28 -11.10
CA MET A 208 -35.68 -29.43 -9.91
C MET A 208 -34.19 -29.21 -10.22
N LEU A 209 -33.40 -28.79 -9.21
CA LEU A 209 -31.96 -28.57 -9.35
C LEU A 209 -31.19 -29.84 -9.76
N GLU A 210 -31.66 -31.01 -9.32
CA GLU A 210 -31.08 -32.33 -9.60
C GLU A 210 -31.00 -32.62 -11.10
N THR A 211 -32.02 -32.23 -11.87
CA THR A 211 -32.04 -32.40 -13.34
C THR A 211 -31.13 -31.40 -14.04
N ARG A 212 -30.79 -30.29 -13.37
CA ARG A 212 -30.04 -29.16 -13.94
C ARG A 212 -28.54 -29.19 -13.61
N VAL A 213 -28.05 -30.18 -12.85
CA VAL A 213 -26.65 -30.23 -12.38
C VAL A 213 -25.61 -30.06 -13.50
N HIS A 214 -25.81 -30.67 -14.67
CA HIS A 214 -24.89 -30.52 -15.79
C HIS A 214 -24.86 -29.11 -16.37
N LYS A 215 -26.02 -28.42 -16.39
CA LYS A 215 -26.11 -27.02 -16.80
C LYS A 215 -25.45 -26.10 -15.77
N ILE A 216 -25.67 -26.36 -14.48
CA ILE A 216 -25.06 -25.62 -13.37
C ILE A 216 -23.53 -25.68 -13.46
N ILE A 217 -22.93 -26.87 -13.63
CA ILE A 217 -21.46 -26.98 -13.74
C ILE A 217 -20.92 -26.20 -14.96
N ARG A 218 -21.63 -26.21 -16.10
CA ARG A 218 -21.22 -25.41 -17.27
C ARG A 218 -21.27 -23.90 -17.01
N GLU A 219 -22.28 -23.44 -16.27
CA GLU A 219 -22.40 -22.03 -15.89
C GLU A 219 -21.27 -21.63 -14.93
N VAL A 220 -20.94 -22.50 -13.96
CA VAL A 220 -19.79 -22.29 -13.06
C VAL A 220 -18.46 -22.22 -13.83
N GLU A 221 -18.25 -23.07 -14.84
CA GLU A 221 -17.05 -23.02 -15.69
C GLU A 221 -16.98 -21.74 -16.51
N THR A 222 -18.09 -21.33 -17.12
CA THR A 222 -18.18 -20.08 -17.88
C THR A 222 -17.87 -18.90 -16.97
N GLY A 223 -18.41 -18.94 -15.76
CA GLY A 223 -18.11 -17.99 -14.71
C GLY A 223 -16.64 -17.94 -14.31
N TYR A 224 -16.03 -19.10 -14.12
CA TYR A 224 -14.62 -19.22 -13.81
C TYR A 224 -13.73 -18.61 -14.90
N LEU A 225 -14.02 -18.86 -16.18
CA LEU A 225 -13.27 -18.27 -17.29
C LEU A 225 -13.44 -16.75 -17.37
N ALA A 226 -14.64 -16.24 -17.09
CA ALA A 226 -14.87 -14.80 -17.01
C ALA A 226 -14.06 -14.16 -15.86
N ASP A 227 -14.07 -14.77 -14.68
CA ASP A 227 -13.29 -14.32 -13.52
C ASP A 227 -11.78 -14.30 -13.83
N GLN A 228 -11.26 -15.29 -14.57
CA GLN A 228 -9.84 -15.31 -14.96
C GLN A 228 -9.48 -14.14 -15.89
N ARG A 229 -10.33 -13.87 -16.89
CA ARG A 229 -10.12 -12.75 -17.82
C ARG A 229 -10.15 -11.40 -17.12
N GLU A 230 -11.13 -11.19 -16.24
CA GLU A 230 -11.26 -9.96 -15.45
C GLU A 230 -10.02 -9.74 -14.56
N HIS A 231 -9.52 -10.81 -13.93
CA HIS A 231 -8.29 -10.74 -13.14
C HIS A 231 -7.06 -10.38 -13.98
N GLU A 232 -6.88 -11.01 -15.15
CA GLU A 232 -5.77 -10.70 -16.07
C GLU A 232 -5.84 -9.26 -16.62
N GLU A 233 -7.04 -8.76 -16.92
CA GLU A 233 -7.27 -7.36 -17.32
C GLU A 233 -6.95 -6.39 -16.19
N SER A 234 -7.42 -6.66 -14.98
CA SER A 234 -7.13 -5.85 -13.79
C SER A 234 -5.64 -5.78 -13.49
N GLU A 235 -4.92 -6.91 -13.55
CA GLU A 235 -3.48 -6.96 -13.35
C GLU A 235 -2.72 -6.17 -14.43
N ARG A 236 -3.15 -6.25 -15.69
CA ARG A 236 -2.58 -5.44 -16.78
C ARG A 236 -2.82 -3.96 -16.56
N ALA A 237 -4.05 -3.57 -16.25
CA ALA A 237 -4.41 -2.18 -15.97
C ALA A 237 -3.64 -1.62 -14.77
N ARG A 238 -3.43 -2.41 -13.72
CA ARG A 238 -2.62 -2.02 -12.55
C ARG A 238 -1.16 -1.78 -12.96
N ARG A 239 -0.56 -2.68 -13.72
CA ARG A 239 0.82 -2.51 -14.21
C ARG A 239 0.96 -1.27 -15.08
N GLU A 240 0.03 -1.03 -16.00
CA GLU A 240 0.03 0.18 -16.82
C GLU A 240 -0.11 1.46 -15.98
N GLN A 241 -0.95 1.45 -14.93
CA GLN A 241 -1.08 2.57 -14.01
C GLN A 241 0.20 2.79 -13.20
N GLU A 242 0.83 1.73 -12.69
CA GLU A 242 2.11 1.78 -12.00
C GLU A 242 3.21 2.35 -12.90
N GLU A 243 3.32 1.88 -14.15
CA GLU A 243 4.29 2.40 -15.12
C GLU A 243 4.04 3.89 -15.44
N ARG A 244 2.78 4.29 -15.64
CA ARG A 244 2.43 5.70 -15.85
C ARG A 244 2.77 6.57 -14.64
N TRP A 245 2.52 6.06 -13.44
CA TRP A 245 2.85 6.72 -12.19
C TRP A 245 4.35 6.89 -12.01
N GLU A 246 5.14 5.85 -12.27
CA GLU A 246 6.61 5.90 -12.21
C GLU A 246 7.19 6.86 -13.24
N ARG A 247 6.67 6.87 -14.48
CA ARG A 247 7.08 7.83 -15.51
C ARG A 247 6.80 9.27 -15.08
N ARG A 248 5.58 9.54 -14.59
CA ARG A 248 5.22 10.87 -14.08
C ARG A 248 6.13 11.33 -12.95
N LYS A 249 6.43 10.45 -11.99
CA LYS A 249 7.36 10.75 -10.90
C LYS A 249 8.80 10.96 -11.37
N ALA A 250 9.25 10.23 -12.39
CA ALA A 250 10.56 10.42 -12.97
C ALA A 250 10.65 11.78 -13.69
N GLU A 251 9.62 12.14 -14.46
CA GLU A 251 9.52 13.45 -15.12
C GLU A 251 9.47 14.61 -14.12
N GLU A 252 8.65 14.50 -13.07
CA GLU A 252 8.58 15.51 -12.00
C GLU A 252 9.92 15.68 -11.25
N ARG A 253 10.61 14.56 -10.95
CA ARG A 253 11.95 14.60 -10.35
C ARG A 253 12.97 15.26 -11.28
N ALA A 254 12.96 14.93 -12.57
CA ALA A 254 13.86 15.53 -13.54
C ALA A 254 13.64 17.05 -13.67
N GLN A 255 12.38 17.50 -13.70
CA GLN A 255 12.05 18.93 -13.69
C GLN A 255 12.53 19.61 -12.40
N TRP A 256 12.29 18.98 -11.25
CA TRP A 256 12.76 19.49 -9.97
C TRP A 256 14.29 19.62 -9.91
N GLU A 257 15.02 18.60 -10.39
CA GLU A 257 16.49 18.63 -10.43
C GLU A 257 17.00 19.76 -11.34
N GLN A 258 16.35 19.98 -12.49
CA GLN A 258 16.69 21.09 -13.40
C GLN A 258 16.47 22.45 -12.72
N VAL A 259 15.31 22.66 -12.11
CA VAL A 259 15.00 23.92 -11.39
C VAL A 259 15.97 24.12 -10.22
N LYS A 260 16.27 23.05 -9.48
CA LYS A 260 17.22 23.11 -8.36
C LYS A 260 18.64 23.41 -8.82
N ALA A 261 19.08 22.86 -9.95
CA ALA A 261 20.37 23.17 -10.54
C ALA A 261 20.45 24.65 -10.92
N SER A 262 19.44 25.20 -11.59
CA SER A 262 19.40 26.64 -11.92
C SER A 262 19.33 27.52 -10.67
N ALA A 263 18.52 27.13 -9.67
CA ALA A 263 18.36 27.86 -8.42
C ALA A 263 19.66 27.91 -7.62
N ASN A 264 20.46 26.83 -7.62
CA ASN A 264 21.77 26.82 -6.97
C ASN A 264 22.71 27.86 -7.58
N VAL A 265 22.74 27.98 -8.92
CA VAL A 265 23.58 28.97 -9.60
C VAL A 265 23.15 30.38 -9.22
N GLN A 266 21.86 30.68 -9.30
CA GLN A 266 21.31 32.01 -8.98
C GLN A 266 21.49 32.38 -7.50
N ALA A 267 21.22 31.45 -6.58
CA ALA A 267 21.42 31.69 -5.15
C ALA A 267 22.90 31.91 -4.79
N THR A 268 23.81 31.18 -5.44
CA THR A 268 25.26 31.38 -5.23
C THR A 268 25.69 32.76 -5.72
N ASP A 269 25.24 33.17 -6.91
CA ASP A 269 25.56 34.48 -7.48
C ASP A 269 25.01 35.63 -6.63
N LYS A 270 23.78 35.47 -6.12
CA LYS A 270 23.18 36.40 -5.16
C LYS A 270 24.02 36.52 -3.90
N LEU A 271 24.41 35.41 -3.27
CA LEU A 271 25.20 35.43 -2.04
C LEU A 271 26.56 36.10 -2.25
N ARG A 272 27.20 35.85 -3.40
CA ARG A 272 28.45 36.53 -3.80
C ARG A 272 28.23 38.04 -3.96
N THR A 273 27.16 38.43 -4.64
CA THR A 273 26.81 39.83 -4.88
C THR A 273 26.52 40.55 -3.57
N ASP A 274 25.72 39.96 -2.69
CA ASP A 274 25.38 40.52 -1.39
C ASP A 274 26.62 40.66 -0.49
N GLY A 275 27.50 39.65 -0.49
CA GLY A 275 28.77 39.68 0.26
C GLY A 275 29.75 40.74 -0.25
N PHE A 276 29.94 40.82 -1.56
CA PHE A 276 30.81 41.84 -2.17
C PHE A 276 30.27 43.25 -1.95
N ARG A 277 28.94 43.42 -2.06
CA ARG A 277 28.29 44.71 -1.78
C ARG A 277 28.49 45.15 -0.33
N ALA A 278 28.30 44.25 0.63
CA ALA A 278 28.53 44.57 2.03
C ALA A 278 29.98 45.02 2.28
N ALA A 279 30.95 44.37 1.63
CA ALA A 279 32.34 44.79 1.72
C ALA A 279 32.59 46.16 1.08
N PHE A 280 31.99 46.44 -0.07
CA PHE A 280 32.07 47.76 -0.71
C PHE A 280 31.43 48.86 0.15
N ASP A 281 30.25 48.61 0.72
CA ASP A 281 29.56 49.56 1.59
C ASP A 281 30.38 49.83 2.87
N ASN A 282 31.02 48.79 3.44
CA ASN A 282 31.94 48.93 4.56
C ASN A 282 33.19 49.77 4.21
N TRP A 283 33.75 49.58 3.02
CA TRP A 283 34.86 50.40 2.53
C TRP A 283 34.47 51.88 2.37
N VAL A 284 33.32 52.16 1.75
CA VAL A 284 32.80 53.54 1.60
C VAL A 284 32.51 54.16 2.96
N ALA A 285 31.95 53.39 3.90
CA ALA A 285 31.68 53.85 5.26
C ALA A 285 32.98 54.19 6.00
N ALA A 286 34.02 53.35 5.88
CA ALA A 286 35.33 53.60 6.47
C ALA A 286 35.97 54.88 5.89
N ASP A 287 35.93 55.07 4.58
CA ASP A 287 36.43 56.28 3.92
C ASP A 287 35.65 57.54 4.36
N SER A 288 34.33 57.42 4.51
CA SER A 288 33.48 58.51 4.99
C SER A 288 33.79 58.88 6.43
N ILE A 289 34.04 57.90 7.31
CA ILE A 289 34.45 58.13 8.69
C ILE A 289 35.81 58.83 8.73
N ARG A 290 36.79 58.37 7.94
CA ARG A 290 38.12 59.01 7.86
C ARG A 290 38.04 60.45 7.36
N SER A 291 37.24 60.69 6.32
CA SER A 291 36.99 62.03 5.77
C SER A 291 36.34 62.97 6.80
N PHE A 292 35.37 62.47 7.56
CA PHE A 292 34.74 63.22 8.65
C PHE A 292 35.73 63.54 9.77
N CYS A 293 36.56 62.59 10.18
CA CYS A 293 37.64 62.82 11.16
C CYS A 293 38.62 63.91 10.69
N THR A 294 39.05 63.89 9.43
CA THR A 294 39.93 64.92 8.86
C THR A 294 39.27 66.30 8.86
N ALA A 295 37.98 66.38 8.52
CA ALA A 295 37.24 67.64 8.57
C ALA A 295 37.08 68.17 10.01
N LEU A 296 36.85 67.28 10.99
CA LEU A 296 36.79 67.62 12.40
C LEU A 296 38.12 68.18 12.92
N GLU A 297 39.23 67.51 12.62
CA GLU A 297 40.59 67.98 12.96
C GLU A 297 40.87 69.36 12.35
N ALA A 298 40.51 69.58 11.08
CA ALA A 298 40.70 70.87 10.41
C ALA A 298 39.84 72.00 10.99
N SER A 299 38.71 71.67 11.62
CA SER A 299 37.82 72.64 12.27
C SER A 299 38.23 72.99 13.72
N ALA A 300 39.16 72.23 14.30
CA ALA A 300 39.58 72.41 15.68
C ALA A 300 40.62 73.54 15.81
N SER A 301 40.36 74.52 16.70
CA SER A 301 41.33 75.59 17.03
C SER A 301 42.31 75.13 18.11
N SER A 302 43.61 75.40 17.95
CA SER A 302 44.71 74.70 18.64
C SER A 302 44.93 74.99 20.15
N ASN A 303 43.97 75.59 20.87
CA ASN A 303 44.19 76.08 22.25
C ASN A 303 42.97 75.95 23.19
N ASP A 304 42.34 74.78 23.27
CA ASP A 304 41.32 74.52 24.31
C ASP A 304 41.30 73.05 24.77
N VAL A 305 40.85 72.79 26.01
CA VAL A 305 40.63 71.45 26.60
C VAL A 305 39.68 70.60 25.74
N ALA A 306 38.82 71.27 24.97
CA ALA A 306 37.97 70.65 23.95
C ALA A 306 38.76 69.93 22.84
N GLY A 307 39.99 70.36 22.53
CA GLY A 307 40.87 69.73 21.54
C GLY A 307 41.34 68.33 21.94
N GLN A 308 41.70 68.14 23.21
CA GLN A 308 42.15 66.83 23.72
C GLN A 308 41.03 65.78 23.73
N ASN A 309 39.80 66.20 24.05
CA ASN A 309 38.63 65.30 23.97
C ASN A 309 38.30 64.96 22.51
N LEU A 310 38.41 65.93 21.59
CA LEU A 310 38.20 65.71 20.16
C LEU A 310 39.22 64.72 19.57
N GLU A 311 40.50 64.82 19.95
CA GLU A 311 41.56 63.89 19.53
C GLU A 311 41.24 62.44 19.93
N GLN A 312 40.70 62.21 21.14
CA GLN A 312 40.30 60.87 21.58
C GLN A 312 39.14 60.30 20.74
N TRP A 313 38.14 61.12 20.39
CA TRP A 313 37.04 60.71 19.53
C TRP A 313 37.50 60.42 18.10
N VAL A 314 38.42 61.22 17.56
CA VAL A 314 39.00 60.99 16.22
C VAL A 314 39.83 59.70 16.20
N ALA A 315 40.66 59.46 17.23
CA ALA A 315 41.44 58.23 17.33
C ALA A 315 40.54 56.98 17.43
N TRP A 316 39.47 57.03 18.22
CA TRP A 316 38.48 55.95 18.31
C TRP A 316 37.77 55.71 16.97
N ALA A 317 37.32 56.78 16.31
CA ALA A 317 36.60 56.68 15.04
C ALA A 317 37.47 56.13 13.91
N ARG A 318 38.76 56.51 13.84
CA ARG A 318 39.73 55.92 12.91
C ARG A 318 39.95 54.44 13.18
N GLY A 319 40.15 54.04 14.44
CA GLY A 319 40.25 52.63 14.80
C GLY A 319 38.99 51.81 14.45
N LYS A 320 37.80 52.42 14.53
CA LYS A 320 36.55 51.81 14.04
C LYS A 320 36.49 51.68 12.52
N ALA A 321 36.94 52.69 11.78
CA ALA A 321 37.03 52.64 10.32
C ALA A 321 37.98 51.52 9.85
N ASP A 322 39.14 51.36 10.49
CA ASP A 322 40.11 50.31 10.16
C ASP A 322 39.58 48.90 10.44
N GLY A 323 38.72 48.75 11.44
CA GLY A 323 38.05 47.47 11.71
C GLY A 323 36.99 47.09 10.68
N LEU A 324 36.37 48.07 10.01
CA LEU A 324 35.36 47.87 8.98
C LEU A 324 35.97 47.73 7.58
N ASP A 325 37.08 48.40 7.33
CA ASP A 325 37.70 48.48 6.00
C ASP A 325 38.27 47.12 5.56
N PRO A 326 37.71 46.50 4.50
CA PRO A 326 38.17 45.21 4.02
C PRO A 326 39.59 45.25 3.42
N THR A 327 40.14 46.43 3.12
CA THR A 327 41.52 46.58 2.62
C THR A 327 42.57 46.62 3.73
N VAL A 328 42.17 47.05 4.93
CA VAL A 328 43.02 47.11 6.12
C VAL A 328 42.84 45.84 6.96
N ASN A 329 41.63 45.32 7.02
CA ASN A 329 41.29 44.06 7.65
C ASN A 329 40.64 43.09 6.65
N PRO A 330 41.44 42.32 5.88
CA PRO A 330 40.94 41.36 4.90
C PRO A 330 40.07 40.26 5.51
N ALA A 331 40.16 40.04 6.83
CA ALA A 331 39.35 39.04 7.53
C ALA A 331 37.83 39.31 7.36
N VAL A 332 37.43 40.56 7.17
CA VAL A 332 36.02 40.96 6.94
C VAL A 332 35.45 40.36 5.65
N LEU A 333 36.29 40.17 4.62
CA LEU A 333 35.92 39.46 3.39
C LEU A 333 36.15 37.96 3.49
N ALA A 334 37.14 37.51 4.27
CA ALA A 334 37.49 36.10 4.40
C ALA A 334 36.44 35.26 5.17
N GLU A 335 35.53 35.90 5.91
CA GLU A 335 34.39 35.21 6.55
C GLU A 335 33.31 34.76 5.55
N VAL A 336 33.29 35.34 4.35
CA VAL A 336 32.33 35.02 3.28
C VAL A 336 33.07 34.25 2.19
N ASP A 337 32.93 32.92 2.20
CA ASP A 337 33.58 32.07 1.19
C ASP A 337 33.09 32.44 -0.23
N PHE A 338 33.98 32.43 -1.22
CA PHE A 338 33.56 32.64 -2.60
C PHE A 338 32.78 31.42 -3.13
N ASP A 339 33.08 30.24 -2.61
CA ASP A 339 32.43 28.96 -2.96
C ASP A 339 31.35 28.55 -1.94
N ILE A 340 30.60 29.54 -1.43
CA ILE A 340 29.45 29.29 -0.55
C ILE A 340 28.49 28.31 -1.20
N LYS A 341 28.19 27.24 -0.47
CA LYS A 341 27.08 26.34 -0.79
C LYS A 341 25.78 26.93 -0.24
N PRO A 342 24.81 27.34 -1.10
CA PRO A 342 23.55 27.88 -0.64
C PRO A 342 22.81 26.86 0.23
N ARG A 343 22.19 27.32 1.32
CA ARG A 343 21.32 26.46 2.13
C ARG A 343 19.97 26.33 1.42
N PRO A 344 19.16 25.29 1.74
CA PRO A 344 17.85 25.12 1.12
C PRO A 344 16.97 26.39 1.16
N ARG A 345 16.99 27.14 2.27
CA ARG A 345 16.24 28.41 2.39
C ARG A 345 16.68 29.49 1.42
N ASP A 346 17.96 29.51 1.06
CA ASP A 346 18.54 30.49 0.13
C ASP A 346 18.15 30.14 -1.33
N LEU A 347 17.77 28.89 -1.60
CA LEU A 347 17.28 28.42 -2.90
C LEU A 347 15.79 28.71 -3.13
N GLU A 348 14.97 28.71 -2.08
CA GLU A 348 13.50 28.85 -2.17
C GLU A 348 13.02 29.99 -3.09
N PRO A 349 13.60 31.21 -3.08
CA PRO A 349 13.15 32.29 -3.97
C PRO A 349 13.31 31.97 -5.46
N PHE A 350 14.27 31.12 -5.81
CA PHE A 350 14.61 30.76 -7.19
C PHE A 350 13.98 29.43 -7.63
N MET A 351 13.36 28.68 -6.71
CA MET A 351 12.69 27.40 -7.00
C MET A 351 11.27 27.57 -7.56
N GLY A 352 10.72 28.79 -7.55
CA GLY A 352 9.39 29.08 -8.09
C GLY A 352 8.26 28.41 -7.30
N GLU A 353 7.61 27.41 -7.89
CA GLU A 353 6.57 26.60 -7.21
C GLU A 353 7.12 25.34 -6.54
N TRP A 354 8.41 25.03 -6.72
CA TRP A 354 9.04 23.81 -6.22
C TRP A 354 9.66 24.02 -4.84
N SER A 355 9.65 22.99 -3.99
CA SER A 355 10.38 23.03 -2.72
C SER A 355 11.89 22.86 -2.95
N ALA A 356 12.74 23.55 -2.19
CA ALA A 356 14.19 23.29 -2.23
C ALA A 356 14.58 21.92 -1.62
N THR A 357 13.73 21.37 -0.75
CA THR A 357 14.05 20.18 0.06
C THR A 357 13.53 18.87 -0.53
N ARG A 358 12.41 18.92 -1.26
CA ARG A 358 11.72 17.74 -1.79
C ARG A 358 11.27 17.96 -3.24
N PRO A 359 11.19 16.90 -4.07
CA PRO A 359 10.68 16.96 -5.43
C PRO A 359 9.14 17.05 -5.45
N GLU A 360 8.61 18.05 -4.76
CA GLU A 360 7.18 18.35 -4.68
C GLU A 360 6.98 19.86 -4.81
N LYS A 361 5.78 20.24 -5.28
CA LYS A 361 5.40 21.64 -5.30
C LYS A 361 5.14 22.13 -3.88
N ALA A 362 5.84 23.18 -3.48
CA ALA A 362 5.65 23.80 -2.18
C ALA A 362 4.48 24.78 -2.24
N TYR A 363 3.68 24.81 -1.17
CA TYR A 363 2.75 25.89 -0.96
C TYR A 363 3.50 27.09 -0.37
N HIS A 364 3.55 28.20 -1.12
CA HIS A 364 4.02 29.49 -0.63
C HIS A 364 2.84 30.41 -0.41
N SER A 365 2.74 31.00 0.79
CA SER A 365 1.74 32.03 1.06
C SER A 365 1.97 33.27 0.18
N GLU A 366 0.94 34.08 -0.03
CA GLU A 366 1.05 35.31 -0.83
C GLU A 366 2.13 36.25 -0.30
N ALA A 367 2.24 36.40 1.03
CA ALA A 367 3.31 37.16 1.67
C ALA A 367 4.70 36.61 1.32
N THR A 368 4.87 35.28 1.29
CA THR A 368 6.13 34.63 0.93
C THR A 368 6.47 34.86 -0.55
N ARG A 369 5.48 34.77 -1.43
CA ARG A 369 5.66 35.04 -2.87
C ARG A 369 6.05 36.49 -3.13
N ASN A 370 5.44 37.44 -2.42
CA ASN A 370 5.79 38.86 -2.51
C ASN A 370 7.23 39.10 -2.01
N GLN A 371 7.61 38.49 -0.88
CA GLN A 371 8.99 38.55 -0.39
C GLN A 371 10.00 38.00 -1.41
N TYR A 372 9.69 36.88 -2.06
CA TYR A 372 10.56 36.30 -3.09
C TYR A 372 10.63 37.19 -4.34
N ALA A 373 9.52 37.78 -4.76
CA ALA A 373 9.48 38.73 -5.87
C ALA A 373 10.32 39.98 -5.59
N GLU A 374 10.29 40.50 -4.36
CA GLU A 374 11.15 41.61 -3.93
C GLU A 374 12.63 41.24 -4.00
N ILE A 375 13.00 40.04 -3.51
CA ILE A 375 14.39 39.54 -3.57
C ILE A 375 14.88 39.47 -5.03
N LEU A 376 14.07 38.92 -5.92
CA LEU A 376 14.38 38.79 -7.35
C LEU A 376 14.41 40.14 -8.09
N ALA A 377 13.57 41.09 -7.68
CA ALA A 377 13.55 42.44 -8.25
C ALA A 377 14.76 43.27 -7.79
N TYR A 378 15.18 43.12 -6.53
CA TYR A 378 16.30 43.84 -5.96
C TYR A 378 17.63 43.49 -6.65
N GLU A 379 17.83 42.23 -7.04
CA GLU A 379 19.00 41.76 -7.79
C GLU A 379 19.20 42.51 -9.10
N LYS A 380 18.11 42.83 -9.81
CA LYS A 380 18.15 43.56 -11.09
C LYS A 380 18.59 45.02 -10.96
N THR A 381 18.62 45.59 -9.75
CA THR A 381 18.87 47.02 -9.54
C THR A 381 20.32 47.36 -9.18
N TRP A 382 21.17 46.36 -8.94
CA TRP A 382 22.57 46.61 -8.62
C TRP A 382 23.41 46.67 -9.91
N HIS A 383 23.78 47.89 -10.32
CA HIS A 383 24.66 48.10 -11.47
C HIS A 383 26.13 48.14 -11.02
N HIS A 384 26.97 47.30 -11.63
CA HIS A 384 28.42 47.30 -11.44
C HIS A 384 29.00 48.65 -11.92
N GLY A 385 29.06 49.59 -11.00
CA GLY A 385 29.45 50.96 -11.27
C GLY A 385 28.22 51.88 -11.37
N ILE A 386 28.33 53.01 -10.67
CA ILE A 386 27.45 54.18 -10.70
C ILE A 386 26.52 54.31 -9.48
N ARG A 387 27.07 55.06 -8.53
CA ARG A 387 26.44 55.95 -7.55
C ARG A 387 24.98 56.30 -7.86
N GLY A 388 24.06 55.65 -7.17
CA GLY A 388 22.94 56.36 -6.57
C GLY A 388 23.48 57.07 -5.33
N ASN A 389 23.44 58.40 -5.33
CA ASN A 389 23.88 59.30 -4.26
C ASN A 389 23.72 58.68 -2.85
N PRO A 390 24.78 58.55 -2.03
CA PRO A 390 24.72 57.94 -0.68
C PRO A 390 23.81 58.69 0.31
N GLN A 391 23.17 59.78 -0.11
CA GLN A 391 22.27 60.61 0.70
C GLN A 391 20.76 60.39 0.46
N ALA A 392 20.35 59.48 -0.44
CA ALA A 392 18.93 59.34 -0.80
C ALA A 392 18.01 58.82 0.35
N TRP A 393 18.57 58.27 1.43
CA TRP A 393 17.81 57.82 2.60
C TRP A 393 17.69 58.86 3.73
N ARG A 394 18.27 60.06 3.58
CA ARG A 394 18.18 61.15 4.58
C ARG A 394 16.96 62.08 4.43
N TRP A 395 16.08 61.84 3.46
CA TRP A 395 14.86 62.61 3.29
C TRP A 395 13.63 61.70 3.20
N ARG A 396 13.22 61.17 4.36
CA ARG A 396 11.84 60.77 4.63
C ARG A 396 11.54 61.13 6.09
N SER A 397 11.07 62.36 6.27
CA SER A 397 10.34 62.82 7.46
C SER A 397 8.86 62.78 7.14
#